data_AF-A0A4R3VES6-F1
#
_entry.id   AF-A0A4R3VES6-F1
#
_cell.length_a   1.000
_cell.length_b   1.000
_cell.length_c   1.000
_cell.angle_alpha   90.00
_cell.angle_beta   90.00
_cell.angle_gamma   90.00
#
_symmetry.space_group_name_H-M   'P 1'
#
loop_
_entity.id
_entity.type
_entity.pdbx_description
1 polymer ?
#
loop_
_entity_poly.entity_id
_entity_poly.type
_entity_poly.pdbx_seq_one_letter_code
_entity_poly.pdbx_strand_id
1 'polypeptide(L)'
;MSPNRPASLTHLFLAFSRLALQGFGGVLAVAQHELVERLGWMSKEDFVETLAIAQVLPGPNVVNLSMMVGDRFFGLRGAFVALAGMLAAPAVIVLALAAVYGQLSRYPVAVDALRGMGAVSAGLILATGIKLLPALKKSPLGRPLALSLALLAFVLIGLLRWPLVYVLALLGGSGMAVAWWRMK
;
A
#
# COMPACT_ATOMS: atom_id res chain seq x y z
N MET A 1 22.59 -4.94 17.05
CA MET A 1 22.99 -3.59 16.59
C MET A 1 21.86 -2.66 16.97
N SER A 2 22.09 -1.70 17.86
CA SER A 2 21.03 -0.79 18.31
C SER A 2 20.51 0.02 17.13
N PRO A 3 19.18 0.10 16.90
CA PRO A 3 18.65 0.86 15.77
C PRO A 3 19.05 2.33 15.86
N ASN A 4 19.44 2.90 14.72
CA ASN A 4 19.68 4.33 14.57
C ASN A 4 18.41 5.11 14.88
N ARG A 5 18.55 6.36 15.32
CA ARG A 5 17.40 7.24 15.57
C ARG A 5 17.31 8.34 14.52
N PRO A 6 16.10 8.80 14.15
CA PRO A 6 15.95 10.00 13.35
C PRO A 6 16.59 11.18 14.08
N ALA A 7 17.48 11.89 13.39
CA ALA A 7 18.22 13.04 13.94
C ALA A 7 17.32 14.23 14.31
N SER A 8 16.17 14.39 13.64
CA SER A 8 15.23 15.49 13.87
C SER A 8 13.85 15.18 13.29
N LEU A 9 12.84 15.98 13.68
CA LEU A 9 11.51 15.94 13.07
C LEU A 9 11.55 16.22 11.55
N THR A 10 12.45 17.10 11.09
CA THR A 10 12.64 17.37 9.67
C THR A 10 13.18 16.14 8.93
N HIS A 11 14.12 15.41 9.53
CA HIS A 11 14.62 14.18 8.95
C HIS A 11 13.51 13.11 8.85
N LEU A 12 12.68 12.99 9.89
CA LEU A 12 11.50 12.12 9.90
C LEU A 12 10.54 12.46 8.74
N PHE A 13 10.19 13.75 8.61
CA PHE A 13 9.32 14.25 7.54
C PHE A 13 9.86 13.89 6.15
N LEU A 14 11.13 14.22 5.89
CA LEU A 14 11.76 14.00 4.59
C LEU A 14 11.87 12.51 4.24
N ALA A 15 12.17 11.66 5.22
CA ALA A 15 12.21 10.21 5.03
C ALA A 15 10.83 9.67 4.60
N PHE A 16 9.75 10.04 5.30
CA PHE A 16 8.41 9.60 4.94
C PHE A 16 7.90 10.21 3.63
N SER A 17 8.26 11.46 3.31
CA SER A 17 7.98 12.04 1.99
C SER A 17 8.67 11.28 0.87
N ARG A 18 9.95 10.91 1.04
CA ARG A 18 10.67 10.11 0.05
C ARG A 18 10.05 8.72 -0.12
N LEU A 19 9.72 8.06 0.98
CA LEU A 19 9.03 6.77 0.98
C LEU A 19 7.71 6.85 0.20
N ALA A 20 6.90 7.89 0.45
CA ALA A 20 5.63 8.09 -0.22
C ALA A 20 5.78 8.24 -1.75
N LEU A 21 6.82 8.93 -2.21
CA LEU A 21 7.12 9.10 -3.64
C LEU A 21 7.61 7.83 -4.33
N GLN A 22 8.16 6.87 -3.58
CA GLN A 22 8.71 5.61 -4.09
C GLN A 22 7.72 4.45 -4.05
N GLY A 23 6.50 4.67 -3.55
CA GLY A 23 5.53 3.62 -3.22
C GLY A 23 4.90 2.85 -4.39
N PHE A 24 5.21 3.16 -5.64
CA PHE A 24 4.54 2.55 -6.79
C PHE A 24 4.77 1.03 -6.88
N GLY A 25 3.71 0.24 -6.79
CA GLY A 25 3.74 -1.21 -7.01
C GLY A 25 4.31 -2.07 -5.87
N GLY A 26 4.67 -1.47 -4.72
CA GLY A 26 5.30 -2.22 -3.62
C GLY A 26 5.67 -1.40 -2.38
N VAL A 27 4.82 -0.46 -1.96
CA VAL A 27 5.09 0.46 -0.82
C VAL A 27 5.67 -0.26 0.40
N LEU A 28 5.16 -1.44 0.75
CA LEU A 28 5.60 -2.14 1.95
C LEU A 28 7.06 -2.63 1.86
N ALA A 29 7.47 -3.14 0.70
CA ALA A 29 8.86 -3.56 0.48
C ALA A 29 9.80 -2.35 0.49
N VAL A 30 9.36 -1.23 -0.08
CA VAL A 30 10.07 0.05 -0.02
C VAL A 30 10.19 0.53 1.43
N ALA A 31 9.11 0.47 2.21
CA ALA A 31 9.10 0.85 3.62
C ALA A 31 10.04 -0.02 4.47
N GLN A 32 10.06 -1.33 4.23
CA GLN A 32 10.97 -2.25 4.90
C GLN A 32 12.43 -1.90 4.56
N HIS A 33 12.77 -1.79 3.27
CA HIS A 33 14.12 -1.44 2.85
C HIS A 33 14.55 -0.08 3.42
N GLU A 34 13.67 0.90 3.39
CA GLU A 34 13.94 2.26 3.87
C GLU A 34 14.18 2.29 5.38
N LEU A 35 13.26 1.73 6.17
CA LEU A 35 13.27 1.84 7.63
C LEU A 35 14.25 0.85 8.29
N VAL A 36 14.44 -0.33 7.70
CA VAL A 36 15.30 -1.39 8.26
C VAL A 36 16.69 -1.35 7.67
N GLU A 37 16.83 -1.34 6.34
CA GLU A 37 18.12 -1.52 5.68
C GLU A 37 18.86 -0.19 5.48
N ARG A 38 18.19 0.84 4.98
CA ARG A 38 18.82 2.13 4.65
C ARG A 38 19.00 3.04 5.86
N LEU A 39 17.92 3.28 6.62
CA LEU A 39 17.92 4.18 7.78
C LEU A 39 18.33 3.46 9.07
N GLY A 40 18.08 2.14 9.15
CA GLY A 40 18.37 1.35 10.33
C GLY A 40 17.58 1.78 11.57
N TRP A 41 16.39 2.38 11.40
CA TRP A 41 15.56 2.87 12.50
C TRP A 41 14.87 1.77 13.30
N MET A 42 14.76 0.58 12.72
CA MET A 42 14.13 -0.57 13.35
C MET A 42 14.78 -1.85 12.87
N SER A 43 14.75 -2.87 13.74
CA SER A 43 15.07 -4.24 13.34
C SER A 43 14.00 -4.77 12.40
N LYS A 44 14.29 -5.91 11.76
CA LYS A 44 13.30 -6.58 10.92
C LYS A 44 12.13 -7.09 11.77
N GLU A 45 12.42 -7.56 12.97
CA GLU A 45 11.45 -8.04 13.96
C GLU A 45 10.51 -6.90 14.39
N ASP A 46 11.07 -5.75 14.78
CA ASP A 46 10.32 -4.55 15.16
C ASP A 46 9.41 -4.06 14.02
N PHE A 47 9.90 -4.10 12.77
CA PHE A 47 9.12 -3.71 11.60
C PHE A 47 7.92 -4.64 11.42
N VAL A 48 8.10 -5.95 11.54
CA VAL A 48 7.02 -6.94 11.39
C VAL A 48 5.99 -6.79 12.51
N GLU A 49 6.42 -6.57 13.75
CA GLU A 49 5.52 -6.34 14.89
C GLU A 49 4.71 -5.05 14.72
N THR A 50 5.38 -3.95 14.36
CA THR A 50 4.72 -2.66 14.10
C THR A 50 3.73 -2.79 12.94
N LEU A 51 4.11 -3.50 11.88
CA LEU A 51 3.24 -3.77 10.74
C LEU A 51 2.02 -4.61 11.12
N ALA A 52 2.18 -5.62 11.97
CA ALA A 52 1.06 -6.45 12.42
C ALA A 52 0.01 -5.60 13.14
N ILE A 53 0.44 -4.67 14.00
CA ILE A 53 -0.48 -3.71 14.66
C ILE A 53 -1.10 -2.76 13.63
N ALA A 54 -0.30 -2.24 12.69
CA ALA A 54 -0.77 -1.33 11.65
C ALA A 54 -1.85 -1.95 10.73
N GLN A 55 -1.84 -3.27 10.56
CA GLN A 55 -2.84 -4.04 9.80
C GLN A 55 -4.17 -4.24 10.55
N VAL A 56 -4.16 -4.15 11.88
CA VAL A 56 -5.39 -4.21 12.70
C VAL A 56 -6.12 -2.88 12.67
N LEU A 57 -5.38 -1.78 12.55
CA LEU A 57 -5.96 -0.43 12.48
C LEU A 57 -6.66 -0.21 11.13
N PRO A 58 -7.83 0.46 11.12
CA PRO A 58 -8.48 0.83 9.88
C PRO A 58 -7.60 1.81 9.09
N GLY A 59 -7.57 1.66 7.77
CA GLY A 59 -6.86 2.56 6.86
C GLY A 59 -5.63 1.94 6.18
N PRO A 60 -4.82 2.76 5.49
CA PRO A 60 -3.67 2.26 4.75
C PRO A 60 -2.52 1.84 5.68
N ASN A 61 -2.10 0.58 5.60
CA ASN A 61 -1.08 -0.02 6.48
C ASN A 61 0.19 0.83 6.63
N VAL A 62 0.72 1.38 5.53
CA VAL A 62 1.98 2.16 5.58
C VAL A 62 1.78 3.54 6.22
N VAL A 63 0.58 4.12 6.09
CA VAL A 63 0.24 5.38 6.77
C VAL A 63 0.15 5.14 8.28
N ASN A 64 -0.52 4.08 8.70
CA ASN A 64 -0.59 3.67 10.11
C ASN A 64 0.81 3.39 10.67
N LEU A 65 1.64 2.64 9.93
CA LEU A 65 3.02 2.37 10.28
C LEU A 65 3.83 3.67 10.42
N SER A 66 3.68 4.64 9.49
CA SER A 66 4.39 5.92 9.60
C SER A 66 4.04 6.69 10.88
N MET A 67 2.75 6.73 11.25
CA MET A 67 2.30 7.37 12.49
C MET A 67 2.88 6.70 13.73
N MET A 68 2.84 5.37 13.79
CA MET A 68 3.39 4.59 14.91
C MET A 68 4.90 4.78 15.05
N VAL A 69 5.62 4.79 13.93
CA VAL A 69 7.08 5.02 13.91
C VAL A 69 7.41 6.45 14.35
N GLY A 70 6.63 7.44 13.90
CA GLY A 70 6.77 8.82 14.36
C GLY A 70 6.51 8.98 15.85
N ASP A 71 5.45 8.34 16.36
CA ASP A 71 5.11 8.32 17.79
C ASP A 71 6.23 7.72 18.64
N ARG A 72 6.81 6.60 18.19
CA ARG A 72 7.92 5.91 18.87
C ARG A 72 9.14 6.80 19.11
N PHE A 73 9.43 7.74 18.19
CA PHE A 73 10.66 8.56 18.28
C PHE A 73 10.45 9.94 18.89
N PHE A 74 9.34 10.62 18.60
CA PHE A 74 9.09 11.99 19.08
C PHE A 74 7.69 12.18 19.67
N GLY A 75 7.03 11.09 20.08
CA GLY A 75 5.67 11.08 20.61
C GLY A 75 4.67 11.62 19.59
N LEU A 76 3.57 12.18 20.10
CA LEU A 76 2.46 12.67 19.29
C LEU A 76 2.88 13.66 18.19
N ARG A 77 3.89 14.49 18.44
CA ARG A 77 4.45 15.42 17.44
C ARG A 77 5.10 14.67 16.29
N GLY A 78 5.86 13.61 16.59
CA GLY A 78 6.46 12.75 15.57
C GLY A 78 5.41 12.02 14.74
N ALA A 79 4.32 11.57 15.35
CA ALA A 79 3.21 10.91 14.65
C ALA A 79 2.61 11.82 13.58
N PHE A 80 2.26 13.07 13.94
CA PHE A 80 1.72 14.04 12.99
C PHE A 80 2.73 14.44 11.91
N VAL A 81 4.01 14.57 12.26
CA VAL A 81 5.07 14.91 11.29
C VAL A 81 5.31 13.78 10.30
N ALA A 82 5.33 12.51 10.76
CA ALA A 82 5.44 11.35 9.89
C ALA A 82 4.24 11.23 8.95
N LEU A 83 3.03 11.42 9.48
CA LEU A 83 1.79 11.45 8.69
C LEU A 83 1.82 12.56 7.64
N ALA A 84 2.20 13.77 8.04
CA ALA A 84 2.33 14.90 7.12
C ALA A 84 3.39 14.61 6.05
N GLY A 85 4.54 14.04 6.42
CA GLY A 85 5.57 13.63 5.47
C GLY A 85 5.04 12.65 4.44
N MET A 86 4.28 11.66 4.89
CA MET A 86 3.68 10.62 4.05
C MET A 86 2.62 11.16 3.07
N LEU A 87 1.84 12.16 3.48
CA LEU A 87 0.71 12.68 2.70
C LEU A 87 1.01 13.94 1.89
N ALA A 88 1.87 14.82 2.39
CA ALA A 88 2.07 16.15 1.81
C ALA A 88 2.64 16.10 0.39
N ALA A 89 3.72 15.34 0.18
CA ALA A 89 4.36 15.29 -1.14
C ALA A 89 3.44 14.68 -2.22
N PRO A 90 2.79 13.52 -2.01
CA PRO A 90 1.79 13.02 -2.96
C PRO A 90 0.61 13.96 -3.17
N ALA A 91 0.09 14.57 -2.09
CA ALA A 91 -1.05 15.50 -2.19
C ALA A 91 -0.70 16.73 -3.04
N VAL A 92 0.46 17.34 -2.81
CA VAL A 92 0.93 18.48 -3.60
C VAL A 92 1.07 18.10 -5.08
N ILE A 93 1.64 16.93 -5.39
CA ILE A 93 1.76 16.46 -6.78
C ILE A 93 0.38 16.28 -7.41
N VAL A 94 -0.54 15.61 -6.73
CA VAL A 94 -1.90 15.37 -7.26
C VAL A 94 -2.66 16.68 -7.45
N LEU A 95 -2.60 17.60 -6.50
CA LEU A 95 -3.25 18.91 -6.60
C LEU A 95 -2.65 19.77 -7.72
N ALA A 96 -1.32 19.76 -7.86
CA ALA A 96 -0.65 20.46 -8.95
C ALA A 96 -1.06 19.89 -10.31
N LEU A 97 -1.06 18.55 -10.45
CA LEU A 97 -1.52 17.89 -11.66
C LEU A 97 -2.99 18.21 -11.96
N ALA A 98 -3.87 18.22 -10.95
CA ALA A 98 -5.27 18.57 -11.11
C ALA A 98 -5.47 20.03 -11.57
N ALA A 99 -4.70 20.97 -11.00
CA ALA A 99 -4.76 22.38 -11.39
C ALA A 99 -4.32 22.59 -12.85
N VAL A 100 -3.25 21.93 -13.27
CA VAL A 100 -2.71 22.03 -14.63
C VAL A 100 -3.57 21.23 -15.63
N TYR A 101 -4.24 20.16 -15.19
CA TYR A 101 -5.14 19.35 -16.03
C TYR A 101 -6.26 20.19 -16.67
N GLY A 102 -6.82 21.16 -15.94
CA GLY A 102 -7.83 22.09 -16.48
C GLY A 102 -7.33 22.94 -17.66
N GLN A 103 -6.02 23.15 -17.77
CA GLN A 103 -5.39 23.89 -18.86
C GLN A 103 -4.92 22.94 -19.98
N LEU A 104 -4.35 21.79 -19.61
CA LEU A 104 -3.83 20.77 -20.54
C LEU A 104 -4.91 20.01 -21.30
N SER A 105 -6.12 19.90 -20.73
CA SER A 105 -7.26 19.24 -21.37
C SER A 105 -7.69 19.86 -22.70
N ARG A 106 -7.20 21.06 -23.03
CA ARG A 106 -7.36 21.69 -24.35
C ARG A 106 -6.48 21.07 -25.44
N TYR A 107 -5.42 20.34 -25.07
CA TYR A 107 -4.49 19.70 -25.99
C TYR A 107 -4.74 18.18 -26.03
N PRO A 108 -5.16 17.60 -27.17
CA PRO A 108 -5.44 16.17 -27.30
C PRO A 108 -4.26 15.28 -26.88
N VAL A 109 -3.03 15.70 -27.22
CA VAL A 109 -1.79 14.97 -26.90
C VAL A 109 -1.60 14.82 -25.37
N ALA A 110 -1.94 15.84 -24.59
CA ALA A 110 -1.80 15.78 -23.14
C ALA A 110 -2.82 14.82 -22.50
N VAL A 111 -4.05 14.78 -23.03
CA VAL A 111 -5.10 13.85 -22.58
C VAL A 111 -4.71 12.41 -22.91
N ASP A 112 -4.16 12.16 -24.10
CA ASP A 112 -3.73 10.82 -24.50
C ASP A 112 -2.49 10.34 -23.74
N ALA A 113 -1.55 11.23 -23.40
CA ALA A 113 -0.44 10.91 -22.52
C ALA A 113 -0.93 10.48 -21.11
N LEU A 114 -1.91 11.19 -20.54
CA LEU A 114 -2.50 10.83 -19.24
C LEU A 114 -3.25 9.49 -19.29
N ARG A 115 -3.96 9.21 -20.39
CA ARG A 115 -4.55 7.87 -20.63
C ARG A 115 -3.48 6.78 -20.69
N GLY A 116 -2.36 7.06 -21.36
CA GLY A 116 -1.19 6.17 -21.41
C GLY A 116 -0.63 5.88 -20.01
N MET A 117 -0.48 6.90 -19.16
CA MET A 117 -0.08 6.71 -17.76
C MET A 117 -1.05 5.83 -16.97
N GLY A 118 -2.36 5.99 -17.21
CA GLY A 118 -3.39 5.12 -16.64
C GLY A 118 -3.22 3.66 -17.06
N ALA A 119 -2.94 3.41 -18.35
CA ALA A 119 -2.66 2.06 -18.85
C ALA A 119 -1.39 1.46 -18.22
N VAL A 120 -0.31 2.24 -18.07
CA VAL A 120 0.93 1.80 -17.39
C VAL A 120 0.65 1.44 -15.93
N SER A 121 -0.13 2.25 -15.22
CA SER A 121 -0.51 1.99 -13.83
C SER A 121 -1.35 0.72 -13.69
N ALA A 122 -2.31 0.50 -14.59
CA ALA A 122 -3.07 -0.74 -14.65
C ALA A 122 -2.14 -1.96 -14.89
N GLY A 123 -1.19 -1.84 -15.82
CA GLY A 123 -0.19 -2.88 -16.09
C GLY A 123 0.70 -3.19 -14.88
N LEU A 124 1.15 -2.18 -14.14
CA LEU A 124 1.91 -2.37 -12.89
C LEU A 124 1.11 -3.09 -11.81
N ILE A 125 -0.16 -2.72 -11.62
CA ILE A 125 -1.06 -3.41 -10.67
C ILE A 125 -1.22 -4.88 -11.06
N LEU A 126 -1.41 -5.14 -12.35
CA LEU A 126 -1.55 -6.49 -12.90
C LEU A 126 -0.25 -7.29 -12.70
N ALA A 127 0.91 -6.70 -12.96
CA ALA A 127 2.22 -7.30 -12.73
C ALA A 127 2.43 -7.64 -11.25
N THR A 128 2.03 -6.76 -10.32
CA THR A 128 2.08 -7.04 -8.88
C THR A 128 1.15 -8.19 -8.52
N GLY A 129 -0.07 -8.24 -9.06
CA GLY A 129 -0.99 -9.37 -8.88
C GLY A 129 -0.38 -10.70 -9.33
N ILE A 130 0.23 -10.72 -10.52
CA ILE A 130 0.94 -11.88 -11.06
C ILE A 130 2.11 -12.28 -10.15
N LYS A 131 2.89 -11.32 -9.66
CA LYS A 131 4.02 -11.55 -8.75
C LYS A 131 3.59 -12.17 -7.42
N LEU A 132 2.33 -11.96 -6.99
CA LEU A 132 1.76 -12.54 -5.78
C LEU A 132 1.16 -13.94 -5.98
N LEU A 133 0.93 -14.41 -7.22
CA LEU A 133 0.40 -15.74 -7.49
C LEU A 133 1.19 -16.89 -6.82
N PRO A 134 2.54 -16.88 -6.74
CA PRO A 134 3.28 -17.93 -6.05
C PRO A 134 2.96 -18.01 -4.55
N ALA A 135 2.53 -16.92 -3.90
CA ALA A 135 2.14 -16.93 -2.50
C ALA A 135 0.89 -17.82 -2.26
N LEU A 136 0.01 -17.96 -3.27
CA LEU A 136 -1.16 -18.84 -3.21
C LEU A 136 -0.78 -20.32 -3.09
N LYS A 137 0.44 -20.72 -3.46
CA LYS A 137 0.90 -22.11 -3.31
C LYS A 137 0.93 -22.57 -1.86
N LYS A 138 1.05 -21.65 -0.90
CA LYS A 138 1.04 -21.91 0.54
C LYS A 138 -0.34 -21.73 1.18
N SER A 139 -1.37 -21.43 0.38
CA SER A 139 -2.71 -21.20 0.90
C SER A 139 -3.36 -22.52 1.36
N PRO A 140 -4.00 -22.55 2.55
CA PRO A 140 -4.72 -23.73 3.06
C PRO A 140 -5.93 -24.14 2.20
N LEU A 141 -6.41 -23.24 1.33
CA LEU A 141 -7.54 -23.47 0.42
C LEU A 141 -7.19 -24.37 -0.78
N GLY A 142 -5.90 -24.53 -1.09
CA GLY A 142 -5.42 -25.21 -2.29
C GLY A 142 -5.50 -24.33 -3.55
N ARG A 143 -4.58 -24.57 -4.50
CA ARG A 143 -4.41 -23.76 -5.73
C ARG A 143 -5.69 -23.56 -6.57
N PRO A 144 -6.50 -24.59 -6.87
CA PRO A 144 -7.64 -24.41 -7.78
C PRO A 144 -8.75 -23.56 -7.14
N LEU A 145 -9.00 -23.72 -5.84
CA LEU A 145 -10.03 -22.96 -5.12
C LEU A 145 -9.61 -21.49 -4.91
N ALA A 146 -8.32 -21.26 -4.63
CA ALA A 146 -7.81 -19.89 -4.50
C ALA A 146 -7.87 -19.14 -5.84
N LEU A 147 -7.53 -19.81 -6.95
CA LEU A 147 -7.61 -19.23 -8.29
C LEU A 147 -9.06 -18.98 -8.73
N SER A 148 -9.99 -19.89 -8.43
CA SER A 148 -11.40 -19.69 -8.77
C SER A 148 -12.01 -18.53 -8.00
N LEU A 149 -11.71 -18.38 -6.70
CA LEU A 149 -12.13 -17.22 -5.91
C LEU A 149 -11.55 -15.91 -6.44
N ALA A 150 -10.26 -15.90 -6.82
CA ALA A 150 -9.63 -14.72 -7.41
C ALA A 150 -10.25 -14.33 -8.77
N LEU A 151 -10.52 -15.32 -9.63
CA LEU A 151 -11.17 -15.10 -10.92
C LEU A 151 -12.61 -14.60 -10.74
N LEU A 152 -13.36 -15.20 -9.80
CA LEU A 152 -14.72 -14.79 -9.49
C LEU A 152 -14.77 -13.35 -8.94
N ALA A 153 -13.84 -13.00 -8.05
CA ALA A 153 -13.71 -11.63 -7.56
C ALA A 153 -13.40 -10.64 -8.70
N PHE A 154 -12.51 -11.01 -9.63
CA PHE A 154 -12.21 -10.20 -10.81
C PHE A 154 -13.43 -10.01 -11.72
N VAL A 155 -14.21 -11.06 -11.97
CA VAL A 155 -15.43 -10.97 -12.78
C VAL A 155 -16.49 -10.10 -12.09
N LEU A 156 -16.76 -10.33 -10.81
CA LEU A 156 -17.77 -9.56 -10.07
C LEU A 156 -17.43 -8.07 -9.98
N ILE A 157 -16.17 -7.74 -9.68
CA ILE A 157 -15.73 -6.35 -9.50
C ILE A 157 -15.43 -5.68 -10.84
N GLY A 158 -14.64 -6.34 -11.68
CA GLY A 158 -14.10 -5.76 -12.92
C GLY A 158 -15.12 -5.70 -14.06
N LEU A 159 -15.92 -6.76 -14.24
CA LEU A 159 -16.88 -6.85 -15.34
C LEU A 159 -18.30 -6.45 -14.90
N LEU A 160 -18.79 -7.02 -13.79
CA LEU A 160 -20.15 -6.78 -13.30
C LEU A 160 -20.27 -5.51 -12.44
N ARG A 161 -19.13 -4.89 -12.07
CA ARG A 161 -19.05 -3.66 -11.25
C ARG A 161 -19.85 -3.74 -9.95
N TRP A 162 -19.89 -4.92 -9.34
CA TRP A 162 -20.54 -5.10 -8.05
C TRP A 162 -19.81 -4.33 -6.95
N PRO A 163 -20.52 -3.77 -5.96
CA PRO A 163 -19.90 -3.04 -4.88
C PRO A 163 -18.91 -3.94 -4.11
N LEU A 164 -17.69 -3.42 -3.93
CA LEU A 164 -16.57 -4.14 -3.31
C LEU A 164 -16.94 -4.73 -1.94
N VAL A 165 -17.76 -4.01 -1.17
CA VAL A 165 -18.21 -4.44 0.17
C VAL A 165 -18.94 -5.78 0.12
N TYR A 166 -19.85 -5.98 -0.84
CA TYR A 166 -20.58 -7.25 -0.97
C TYR A 166 -19.70 -8.39 -1.44
N VAL A 167 -18.79 -8.10 -2.39
CA VAL A 167 -17.85 -9.10 -2.89
C VAL A 167 -16.91 -9.56 -1.77
N LEU A 168 -16.40 -8.63 -0.96
CA LEU A 168 -15.57 -8.96 0.20
C LEU A 168 -16.34 -9.74 1.27
N ALA A 169 -17.57 -9.34 1.58
CA ALA A 169 -18.40 -10.04 2.55
C ALA A 169 -18.71 -11.49 2.12
N LEU A 170 -19.08 -11.68 0.86
CA LEU A 170 -19.46 -12.99 0.33
C LEU A 170 -18.25 -13.87 0.03
N LEU A 171 -17.34 -13.42 -0.83
CA LEU A 171 -16.18 -14.22 -1.27
C LEU A 171 -15.06 -14.24 -0.25
N GLY A 172 -14.77 -13.09 0.38
CA GLY A 172 -13.78 -13.02 1.45
C GLY A 172 -14.22 -13.82 2.66
N GLY A 173 -15.46 -13.63 3.11
CA GLY A 173 -16.04 -14.37 4.24
C GLY A 173 -16.11 -15.88 4.00
N SER A 174 -16.63 -16.32 2.84
CA SER A 174 -16.67 -17.74 2.48
C SER A 174 -15.27 -18.35 2.31
N GLY A 175 -14.33 -17.62 1.71
CA GLY A 175 -12.93 -18.04 1.59
C GLY A 175 -12.26 -18.23 2.95
N MET A 176 -12.48 -17.31 3.90
CA MET A 176 -11.96 -17.45 5.27
C MET A 176 -12.61 -18.61 6.02
N ALA A 177 -13.91 -18.81 5.89
CA ALA A 177 -14.63 -19.92 6.52
C ALA A 177 -14.15 -21.29 6.02
N VAL A 178 -13.98 -21.45 4.70
CA VAL A 178 -13.47 -22.70 4.11
C VAL A 178 -12.01 -22.93 4.49
N ALA A 179 -11.19 -21.87 4.56
CA ALA A 179 -9.81 -21.98 5.03
C ALA A 179 -9.75 -22.44 6.49
N TRP A 180 -10.59 -21.87 7.35
CA TRP A 180 -10.70 -22.24 8.75
C TRP A 180 -11.09 -23.71 8.95
N TRP A 181 -12.03 -24.22 8.15
CA TRP A 181 -12.44 -25.62 8.20
C TRP A 181 -11.39 -26.60 7.69
N ARG A 182 -10.45 -26.17 6.86
CA ARG A 182 -9.35 -27.02 6.36
C ARG A 182 -8.10 -27.00 7.24
N MET A 183 -7.98 -26.03 8.13
CA MET A 183 -6.87 -25.93 9.10
C MET A 183 -7.18 -26.56 10.45
N LYS A 184 -8.46 -26.84 10.75
CA LYS A 184 -8.89 -27.73 11.82
C LYS A 184 -8.75 -29.19 11.39
#